data_AF-A0A534HD90-F1
#
_entry.id   AF-A0A534HD90-F1
#
_cell.length_a   1.000
_cell.length_b   1.000
_cell.length_c   1.000
_cell.angle_alpha   90.00
_cell.angle_beta   90.00
_cell.angle_gamma   90.00
#
_symmetry.space_group_name_H-M   'P 1'
#
loop_
_entity.id
_entity.type
_entity.pdbx_description
1 polymer ?
#
loop_
_entity_poly.entity_id
_entity_poly.type
_entity_poly.pdbx_seq_one_letter_code
_entity_poly.pdbx_strand_id
1 'polypeptide(L)'
;GALLGGCHFILHAAGWLEGGLTASFEKFILDVEMLQMFAELFQPVLASAEEIGIEAVAEVGPGGHFFSVAHTMQRYRDAFYTPLVSDWRNYGAWSDDGAKTATERASSLWRESLASFQPPALDPAVHEALTEFVERRRREGGAAPAS
;
A
#
# COMPACT_ATOMS: atom_id res chain seq x y z
N GLY A 1 5.35 -5.15 18.40
CA GLY A 1 5.55 -5.14 16.94
C GLY A 1 6.08 -3.78 16.51
N ALA A 2 6.74 -3.67 15.35
CA ALA A 2 7.44 -2.44 14.94
C ALA A 2 6.53 -1.19 14.91
N LEU A 3 5.33 -1.29 14.32
CA LEU A 3 4.43 -0.16 14.14
C LEU A 3 3.80 0.33 15.45
N LEU A 4 3.07 -0.52 16.18
CA LEU A 4 2.49 -0.17 17.48
C LEU A 4 3.54 0.07 18.59
N GLY A 5 4.80 -0.24 18.32
CA GLY A 5 5.94 0.08 19.20
C GLY A 5 6.51 1.48 19.00
N GLY A 6 5.95 2.29 18.10
CA GLY A 6 6.43 3.65 17.84
C GLY A 6 7.72 3.72 17.02
N CYS A 7 7.97 2.73 16.15
CA CYS A 7 9.14 2.77 15.28
C CYS A 7 8.99 3.88 14.22
N HIS A 8 10.00 4.76 14.14
CA HIS A 8 10.01 5.89 13.22
C HIS A 8 10.56 5.54 11.84
N PHE A 9 11.38 4.49 11.76
CA PHE A 9 12.02 4.06 10.52
C PHE A 9 12.04 2.53 10.44
N ILE A 10 11.35 2.00 9.43
CA ILE A 10 11.25 0.55 9.22
C ILE A 10 12.05 0.20 7.97
N LEU A 11 13.30 -0.24 8.19
CA LEU A 11 14.07 -0.87 7.14
C LEU A 11 13.43 -2.23 6.79
N HIS A 12 13.41 -2.58 5.51
CA HIS A 12 12.83 -3.84 5.00
C HIS A 12 11.32 -3.98 5.17
N ALA A 13 10.60 -2.85 5.15
CA ALA A 13 9.14 -2.83 5.25
C ALA A 13 8.41 -3.62 4.14
N ALA A 14 9.05 -3.84 2.98
CA ALA A 14 8.44 -4.55 1.85
C ALA A 14 9.42 -5.46 1.10
N GLY A 15 8.93 -6.61 0.65
CA GLY A 15 9.58 -7.51 -0.31
C GLY A 15 10.55 -8.53 0.28
N TRP A 16 10.84 -8.46 1.58
CA TRP A 16 11.78 -9.35 2.27
C TRP A 16 11.20 -10.75 2.47
N LEU A 17 11.94 -11.78 2.05
CA LEU A 17 11.66 -13.21 2.27
C LEU A 17 12.91 -13.97 2.70
N GLU A 18 12.73 -15.22 3.16
CA GLU A 18 13.81 -16.17 3.46
C GLU A 18 14.92 -15.59 4.34
N GLY A 19 14.55 -14.90 5.42
CA GLY A 19 15.52 -14.31 6.35
C GLY A 19 16.43 -13.23 5.75
N GLY A 20 16.05 -12.66 4.59
CA GLY A 20 16.80 -11.59 3.92
C GLY A 20 17.61 -12.09 2.72
N LEU A 21 17.52 -13.39 2.41
CA LEU A 21 18.20 -13.98 1.27
C LEU A 21 17.46 -13.73 -0.05
N THR A 22 16.19 -13.33 0.02
CA THR A 22 15.35 -13.15 -1.17
C THR A 22 14.56 -11.85 -1.09
N ALA A 23 14.58 -11.09 -2.19
CA ALA A 23 13.63 -10.03 -2.47
C ALA A 23 12.61 -10.54 -3.50
N SER A 24 11.30 -10.45 -3.19
CA SER A 24 10.22 -10.84 -4.10
C SER A 24 9.36 -9.65 -4.46
N PHE A 25 9.06 -9.50 -5.76
CA PHE A 25 8.18 -8.44 -6.26
C PHE A 25 6.72 -8.65 -5.82
N GLU A 26 6.23 -9.89 -5.85
CA GLU A 26 4.89 -10.22 -5.35
C GLU A 26 4.77 -9.91 -3.86
N LYS A 27 5.77 -10.32 -3.06
CA LYS A 27 5.80 -9.99 -1.62
C LYS A 27 5.89 -8.50 -1.39
N PHE A 28 6.61 -7.76 -2.24
CA PHE A 28 6.70 -6.31 -2.15
C PHE A 28 5.32 -5.66 -2.29
N ILE A 29 4.53 -6.04 -3.28
CA ILE A 29 3.17 -5.50 -3.47
C ILE A 29 2.23 -5.90 -2.32
N LEU A 30 2.32 -7.14 -1.85
CA LEU A 30 1.56 -7.59 -0.68
C LEU A 30 1.91 -6.76 0.57
N ASP A 31 3.18 -6.50 0.80
CA ASP A 31 3.62 -5.67 1.92
C ASP A 31 3.19 -4.21 1.76
N VAL A 32 3.17 -3.68 0.54
CA VAL A 32 2.62 -2.33 0.27
C VAL A 32 1.14 -2.25 0.68
N GLU A 33 0.31 -3.25 0.37
CA GLU A 33 -1.08 -3.29 0.86
C GLU A 33 -1.13 -3.28 2.39
N MET A 34 -0.31 -4.08 3.06
CA MET A 34 -0.26 -4.08 4.53
C MET A 34 0.15 -2.72 5.08
N LEU A 35 1.15 -2.06 4.49
CA LEU A 35 1.60 -0.72 4.87
C LEU A 35 0.51 0.33 4.64
N GLN A 36 -0.27 0.23 3.56
CA GLN A 36 -1.43 1.10 3.33
C GLN A 36 -2.50 0.88 4.41
N MET A 37 -2.85 -0.37 4.74
CA MET A 37 -3.77 -0.67 5.84
C MET A 37 -3.31 -0.09 7.18
N PHE A 38 -2.00 -0.12 7.45
CA PHE A 38 -1.45 0.53 8.65
C PHE A 38 -1.53 2.05 8.57
N ALA A 39 -1.27 2.66 7.41
CA ALA A 39 -1.44 4.10 7.23
C ALA A 39 -2.91 4.53 7.47
N GLU A 40 -3.88 3.71 7.06
CA GLU A 40 -5.30 3.91 7.36
C GLU A 40 -5.59 3.75 8.86
N LEU A 41 -5.05 2.71 9.51
CA LEU A 41 -5.21 2.49 10.95
C LEU A 41 -4.68 3.67 11.79
N PHE A 42 -3.64 4.34 11.32
CA PHE A 42 -3.04 5.49 12.01
C PHE A 42 -3.70 6.83 11.64
N GLN A 43 -4.76 6.84 10.83
CA GLN A 43 -5.54 8.06 10.65
C GLN A 43 -6.18 8.49 11.98
N PRO A 44 -6.35 9.80 12.20
CA PRO A 44 -7.04 10.31 13.38
C PRO A 44 -8.46 9.73 13.47
N VAL A 45 -8.86 9.28 14.66
CA VAL A 45 -10.27 8.95 14.91
C VAL A 45 -11.03 10.26 15.04
N LEU A 46 -11.87 10.53 14.05
CA LEU A 46 -12.74 11.70 14.06
C LEU A 46 -13.95 11.46 14.96
N ALA A 47 -14.45 12.52 15.60
CA ALA A 47 -15.54 12.44 16.58
C ALA A 47 -16.56 13.57 16.40
N SER A 48 -16.77 14.05 15.17
CA SER A 48 -17.87 14.98 14.88
C SER A 48 -19.22 14.28 14.98
N ALA A 49 -20.32 15.04 15.02
CA ALA A 49 -21.67 14.47 15.07
C ALA A 49 -21.94 13.53 13.88
N GLU A 50 -21.46 13.91 12.70
CA GLU A 50 -21.59 13.10 11.49
C GLU A 50 -20.75 11.83 11.56
N GLU A 51 -19.53 11.87 12.12
CA GLU A 51 -18.68 10.69 12.26
C GLU A 51 -19.22 9.70 13.30
N ILE A 52 -19.87 10.21 14.35
CA ILE A 52 -20.54 9.37 15.35
C ILE A 52 -21.82 8.74 14.78
N GLY A 53 -22.55 9.45 13.92
CA GLY A 53 -23.70 8.90 13.17
C GLY A 53 -24.98 8.67 13.97
N ILE A 54 -25.16 9.34 15.12
CA ILE A 54 -26.36 9.18 15.98
C ILE A 54 -27.67 9.47 15.24
N GLU A 55 -27.69 10.47 14.36
CA GLU A 55 -28.88 10.82 13.57
C GLU A 55 -29.29 9.68 12.63
N ALA A 56 -28.33 9.04 11.97
CA ALA A 56 -28.59 7.89 11.10
C ALA A 56 -29.14 6.71 11.91
N VAL A 57 -28.62 6.48 13.12
CA VAL A 57 -29.14 5.42 14.02
C VAL A 57 -30.60 5.70 14.41
N ALA A 58 -30.92 6.95 14.71
CA ALA A 58 -32.29 7.36 15.04
C ALA A 58 -33.23 7.26 13.84
N GLU A 59 -32.77 7.59 12.63
CA GLU A 59 -33.52 7.46 11.37
C GLU A 59 -33.89 6.00 11.06
N VAL A 60 -32.94 5.07 11.19
CA VAL A 60 -33.14 3.66 10.83
C VAL A 60 -34.01 2.92 11.85
N GLY A 61 -33.79 3.18 13.15
CA GLY A 61 -34.49 2.50 14.23
C GLY A 61 -34.20 0.99 14.33
N PRO A 62 -34.83 0.30 15.29
CA PRO A 62 -34.59 -1.13 15.53
C PRO A 62 -35.02 -2.01 14.36
N GLY A 63 -34.14 -2.92 13.93
CA GLY A 63 -34.43 -3.91 12.88
C GLY A 63 -34.33 -3.40 11.44
N GLY A 64 -33.97 -2.13 11.23
CA GLY A 64 -33.71 -1.56 9.90
C GLY A 64 -32.30 -1.84 9.37
N HIS A 65 -31.96 -1.22 8.23
CA HIS A 65 -30.63 -1.29 7.61
C HIS A 65 -30.13 0.10 7.15
N PHE A 66 -28.82 0.25 7.01
CA PHE A 66 -28.19 1.54 6.68
C PHE A 66 -27.85 1.72 5.19
N PHE A 67 -28.15 0.75 4.32
CA PHE A 67 -27.66 0.79 2.93
C PHE A 67 -28.14 1.99 2.11
N SER A 68 -29.32 2.53 2.40
CA SER A 68 -29.95 3.60 1.63
C SER A 68 -30.06 4.93 2.36
N VAL A 69 -29.54 5.02 3.60
CA VAL A 69 -29.66 6.27 4.38
C VAL A 69 -28.70 7.33 3.86
N ALA A 70 -29.09 8.59 4.01
CA ALA A 70 -28.33 9.72 3.47
C ALA A 70 -26.88 9.71 3.96
N HIS A 71 -26.66 9.38 5.24
CA HIS A 71 -25.33 9.29 5.85
C HIS A 71 -24.41 8.31 5.10
N THR A 72 -24.89 7.10 4.80
CA THR A 72 -24.13 6.09 4.03
C THR A 72 -23.98 6.51 2.58
N MET A 73 -25.03 7.01 1.93
CA MET A 73 -24.98 7.40 0.51
C MET A 73 -23.99 8.55 0.24
N GLN A 74 -23.76 9.43 1.21
CA GLN A 74 -22.78 10.50 1.11
C GLN A 74 -21.33 10.03 1.28
N ARG A 75 -21.10 8.86 1.90
CA ARG A 75 -19.79 8.42 2.42
C ARG A 75 -19.31 7.06 1.91
N TYR A 76 -20.17 6.23 1.33
CA TYR A 76 -19.80 4.83 1.05
C TYR A 76 -18.61 4.67 0.09
N ARG A 77 -18.28 5.73 -0.69
CA ARG A 77 -17.19 5.72 -1.66
C ARG A 77 -15.81 5.93 -1.03
N ASP A 78 -15.75 6.61 0.11
CA ASP A 78 -14.52 7.08 0.74
C ASP A 78 -14.38 6.70 2.22
N ALA A 79 -15.46 6.25 2.87
CA ALA A 79 -15.43 5.84 4.28
C ALA A 79 -14.65 4.55 4.56
N PHE A 80 -14.29 3.79 3.53
CA PHE A 80 -13.62 2.50 3.70
C PHE A 80 -12.35 2.43 2.87
N TYR A 81 -11.32 1.80 3.46
CA TYR A 81 -10.11 1.43 2.74
C TYR A 81 -10.45 0.57 1.51
N THR A 82 -9.90 0.96 0.37
CA THR A 82 -9.99 0.17 -0.86
C THR A 82 -8.73 -0.68 -1.00
N PRO A 83 -8.85 -2.02 -0.99
CA PRO A 83 -7.68 -2.89 -1.06
C PRO A 83 -6.97 -2.80 -2.41
N LEU A 84 -5.65 -2.99 -2.36
CA LEU A 84 -4.78 -3.05 -3.54
C LEU A 84 -4.73 -4.49 -4.12
N VAL A 85 -4.67 -5.50 -3.24
CA VAL A 85 -4.49 -6.92 -3.59
C VAL A 85 -5.59 -7.80 -3.00
N SER A 86 -6.11 -7.45 -1.83
CA SER A 86 -7.14 -8.26 -1.17
C SER A 86 -8.44 -8.29 -1.98
N ASP A 87 -9.04 -9.47 -2.09
CA ASP A 87 -10.29 -9.68 -2.81
C ASP A 87 -11.37 -10.12 -1.82
N TRP A 88 -12.36 -9.27 -1.60
CA TRP A 88 -13.46 -9.49 -0.66
C TRP A 88 -14.77 -9.88 -1.35
N ARG A 89 -14.72 -10.18 -2.66
CA ARG A 89 -15.88 -10.71 -3.36
C ARG A 89 -16.25 -12.07 -2.80
N ASN A 90 -17.52 -12.44 -2.96
CA ASN A 90 -17.97 -13.77 -2.58
C ASN A 90 -17.26 -14.85 -3.42
N TYR A 91 -17.28 -16.09 -2.91
CA TYR A 91 -16.62 -17.23 -3.54
C TYR A 91 -17.00 -17.43 -5.02
N GLY A 92 -18.28 -17.27 -5.37
CA GLY A 92 -18.74 -17.47 -6.75
C GLY A 92 -18.07 -16.48 -7.71
N ALA A 93 -18.11 -15.19 -7.37
CA ALA A 93 -17.49 -14.15 -8.18
C ALA A 93 -15.95 -14.29 -8.28
N TRP A 94 -15.30 -14.68 -7.19
CA TRP A 94 -13.86 -14.96 -7.19
C TRP A 94 -13.51 -16.19 -8.04
N SER A 95 -14.29 -17.26 -7.93
CA SER A 95 -14.12 -18.49 -8.70
C SER A 95 -14.31 -18.27 -10.19
N ASP A 96 -15.36 -17.52 -10.58
CA ASP A 96 -15.67 -17.21 -11.98
C ASP A 96 -14.59 -16.32 -12.63
N ASP A 97 -13.88 -15.51 -11.83
CA ASP A 97 -12.73 -14.69 -12.24
C ASP A 97 -11.38 -15.45 -12.16
N GLY A 98 -11.44 -16.79 -12.21
CA GLY A 98 -10.27 -17.65 -12.30
C GLY A 98 -9.59 -17.97 -10.98
N ALA A 99 -10.26 -17.74 -9.84
CA ALA A 99 -9.80 -18.17 -8.52
C ALA A 99 -8.39 -17.69 -8.16
N LYS A 100 -8.02 -16.48 -8.61
CA LYS A 100 -6.66 -15.96 -8.47
C LYS A 100 -6.27 -15.86 -6.99
N THR A 101 -5.06 -16.25 -6.68
CA THR A 101 -4.43 -16.05 -5.37
C THR A 101 -3.98 -14.60 -5.20
N ALA A 102 -3.70 -14.19 -3.96
CA ALA A 102 -3.14 -12.87 -3.69
C ALA A 102 -1.78 -12.66 -4.40
N THR A 103 -0.95 -13.72 -4.46
CA THR A 103 0.34 -13.71 -5.17
C THR A 103 0.17 -13.45 -6.67
N GLU A 104 -0.80 -14.07 -7.33
CA GLU A 104 -1.05 -13.87 -8.77
C GLU A 104 -1.56 -12.45 -9.07
N ARG A 105 -2.44 -11.91 -8.21
CA ARG A 105 -2.89 -10.52 -8.32
C ARG A 105 -1.73 -9.55 -8.10
N ALA A 106 -0.92 -9.77 -7.05
CA ALA A 106 0.29 -9.00 -6.80
C ALA A 106 1.29 -9.07 -7.98
N SER A 107 1.41 -10.22 -8.64
CA SER A 107 2.28 -10.40 -9.81
C SER A 107 1.86 -9.52 -10.99
N SER A 108 0.55 -9.40 -11.20
CA SER A 108 0.00 -8.53 -12.25
C SER A 108 0.28 -7.05 -11.94
N LEU A 109 0.08 -6.64 -10.68
CA LEU A 109 0.23 -5.26 -10.24
C LEU A 109 1.69 -4.75 -10.33
N TRP A 110 2.69 -5.54 -9.91
CA TRP A 110 4.08 -5.05 -10.01
C TRP A 110 4.51 -4.89 -11.47
N ARG A 111 4.05 -5.77 -12.37
CA ARG A 111 4.34 -5.69 -13.81
C ARG A 111 3.73 -4.44 -14.41
N GLU A 112 2.47 -4.15 -14.09
CA GLU A 112 1.79 -2.94 -14.53
C GLU A 112 2.46 -1.68 -13.98
N SER A 113 2.86 -1.69 -12.71
CA SER A 113 3.55 -0.57 -12.07
C SER A 113 4.88 -0.26 -12.74
N LEU A 114 5.66 -1.28 -13.12
CA LEU A 114 6.90 -1.08 -13.88
C LEU A 114 6.65 -0.61 -15.31
N ALA A 115 5.63 -1.15 -15.98
CA ALA A 115 5.30 -0.77 -17.35
C ALA A 115 4.81 0.69 -17.47
N SER A 116 4.15 1.19 -16.42
CA SER A 116 3.62 2.56 -16.35
C SER A 116 4.55 3.56 -15.65
N PHE A 117 5.68 3.11 -15.10
CA PHE A 117 6.59 3.95 -14.35
C PHE A 117 7.19 5.07 -15.23
N GLN A 118 7.07 6.30 -14.74
CA GLN A 118 7.77 7.46 -15.29
C GLN A 118 8.70 8.02 -14.20
N PRO A 119 10.02 8.10 -14.46
CA PRO A 119 10.94 8.63 -13.46
C PRO A 119 10.63 10.12 -13.19
N PRO A 120 10.75 10.59 -11.95
CA PRO A 120 10.60 12.01 -11.64
C PRO A 120 11.69 12.82 -12.36
N ALA A 121 11.38 14.07 -12.69
CA ALA A 121 12.34 14.97 -13.32
C ALA A 121 13.57 15.15 -12.42
N LEU A 122 14.75 15.03 -13.02
CA LEU A 122 16.04 15.25 -12.38
C LEU A 122 16.80 16.33 -13.16
N ASP A 123 17.39 17.29 -12.45
CA ASP A 123 18.23 18.33 -13.05
C ASP A 123 19.37 17.68 -13.85
N PRO A 124 19.51 17.96 -15.16
CA PRO A 124 20.57 17.41 -15.99
C PRO A 124 21.97 17.62 -15.43
N ALA A 125 22.26 18.76 -14.81
CA ALA A 125 23.57 19.05 -14.23
C ALA A 125 23.85 18.16 -13.02
N VAL A 126 22.84 17.88 -12.20
CA VAL A 126 22.94 16.95 -11.07
C VAL A 126 23.14 15.51 -11.57
N HIS A 127 22.37 15.11 -12.59
CA HIS A 127 22.50 13.79 -13.20
C HIS A 127 23.91 13.56 -13.79
N GLU A 128 24.45 14.56 -14.48
CA GLU A 128 25.81 14.53 -15.03
C GLU A 128 26.86 14.42 -13.92
N ALA A 129 26.77 15.26 -12.88
CA ALA A 129 27.70 15.24 -11.76
C ALA A 129 27.69 13.90 -10.99
N LEU A 130 26.51 13.31 -10.78
CA LEU A 130 26.37 11.98 -10.17
C LEU A 130 27.00 10.89 -11.04
N THR A 131 26.77 10.95 -12.35
CA THR A 131 27.32 9.99 -13.30
C THR A 131 28.84 10.08 -13.36
N GLU A 132 29.40 11.29 -13.46
CA GLU A 132 30.86 11.51 -13.46
C GLU A 132 31.50 10.98 -12.17
N PHE A 133 30.89 11.27 -11.02
CA PHE A 133 31.37 10.78 -9.73
C PHE A 133 31.42 9.25 -9.70
N VAL A 134 30.34 8.57 -10.09
CA VAL A 134 30.27 7.10 -10.11
C VAL A 134 31.35 6.52 -11.03
N GLU A 135 31.52 7.06 -12.23
CA GLU A 135 32.50 6.59 -13.20
C GLU A 135 33.94 6.83 -12.74
N ARG A 136 34.23 7.98 -12.14
CA ARG A 136 35.55 8.25 -11.52
C ARG A 136 35.84 7.23 -10.41
N ARG A 137 34.90 7.00 -9.50
CA ARG A 137 35.09 6.05 -8.38
C ARG A 137 35.26 4.61 -8.86
N ARG A 138 34.58 4.21 -9.95
CA ARG A 138 34.81 2.91 -10.60
C ARG A 138 36.23 2.77 -11.13
N ARG A 139 36.77 3.80 -11.82
CA ARG A 139 38.15 3.79 -12.34
C ARG A 139 39.21 3.74 -11.23
N GLU A 140 38.93 4.38 -10.09
CA GLU A 140 39.80 4.39 -8.91
C GLU A 140 39.79 3.06 -8.11
N GLY A 141 39.06 2.03 -8.58
CA GLY A 141 39.01 0.71 -7.93
C GLY A 141 37.86 0.53 -6.94
N GLY A 142 36.87 1.44 -6.93
CA GLY A 142 35.69 1.35 -6.08
C GLY A 142 35.95 1.75 -4.61
N ALA A 143 35.02 1.38 -3.74
CA ALA A 143 35.20 1.52 -2.29
C ALA A 143 36.13 0.41 -1.80
N ALA A 144 37.06 0.75 -0.90
CA ALA A 144 37.81 -0.28 -0.16
C ALA A 144 36.81 -1.19 0.56
N PRO A 145 37.09 -2.50 0.68
CA PRO A 145 36.21 -3.40 1.41
C PRO A 145 35.95 -2.85 2.82
N ALA A 146 34.68 -2.70 3.17
CA ALA A 146 34.29 -2.35 4.53
C ALA A 146 34.71 -3.52 5.43
N SER A 147 35.68 -3.28 6.31
CA SER A 147 36.09 -4.19 7.38
C SER A 147 35.02 -4.31 8.44
#